data_AF-A0AA38KL60-F1
#
_entry.id   AF-A0AA38KL60-F1
#
_cell.length_a   1.000
_cell.length_b   1.000
_cell.length_c   1.000
_cell.angle_alpha   90.00
_cell.angle_beta   90.00
_cell.angle_gamma   90.00
#
_symmetry.space_group_name_H-M   'P 1'
#
loop_
_entity.id
_entity.type
_entity.pdbx_description
1 polymer ?
#
loop_
_entity_poly.entity_id
_entity_poly.type
_entity_poly.pdbx_seq_one_letter_code
_entity_poly.pdbx_strand_id
1 'polypeptide(L)'
;MADRSSKDIIKLMWNMSSILALDPCRRFTLGFTIEDRWFRLWILNRGTLLRAQAFDFIEDQRSLVTVLLSFALSSAENMGWDPTITFSHLDFDNWRQYNIIVNERVYKTVTTLSDYSADNPLGRATRVWKVQGAQGNTGVLKDLWLEHDRLEEHQIYANIIK
;
A
#
# COMPACT_ATOMS: atom_id res chain seq x y z
N MET A 1 10.70 -1.02 -30.61
CA MET A 1 11.00 -1.66 -29.30
C MET A 1 10.76 -0.70 -28.13
N ALA A 2 11.25 0.54 -28.15
CA ALA A 2 11.04 1.53 -27.07
C ALA A 2 9.55 1.83 -26.75
N ASP A 3 8.66 1.85 -27.75
CA ASP A 3 7.21 2.13 -27.54
C ASP A 3 6.47 1.02 -26.74
N ARG A 4 6.93 -0.24 -26.81
CA ARG A 4 6.29 -1.36 -26.09
C ARG A 4 6.72 -1.41 -24.62
N SER A 5 8.01 -1.22 -24.36
CA SER A 5 8.58 -1.06 -23.00
C SER A 5 7.87 0.04 -22.21
N SER A 6 7.63 1.20 -22.84
CA SER A 6 6.92 2.31 -22.21
C SER A 6 5.49 1.94 -21.77
N LYS A 7 4.75 1.20 -22.61
CA LYS A 7 3.38 0.76 -22.30
C LYS A 7 3.32 -0.23 -21.14
N ASP A 8 4.28 -1.16 -21.06
CA ASP A 8 4.30 -2.16 -19.99
C ASP A 8 4.69 -1.54 -18.64
N ILE A 9 5.59 -0.53 -18.65
CA ILE A 9 5.88 0.28 -17.45
C ILE A 9 4.64 1.05 -16.99
N ILE A 10 3.89 1.68 -17.89
CA ILE A 10 2.65 2.42 -17.53
C ILE A 10 1.63 1.47 -16.90
N LYS A 11 1.42 0.28 -17.48
CA LYS A 11 0.51 -0.73 -16.91
C LYS A 11 0.99 -1.21 -15.54
N LEU A 12 2.29 -1.44 -15.38
CA LEU A 12 2.84 -1.86 -14.10
C LEU A 12 2.60 -0.80 -13.03
N MET A 13 2.93 0.46 -13.32
CA MET A 13 2.69 1.57 -12.41
C MET A 13 1.21 1.68 -12.05
N TRP A 14 0.31 1.62 -13.04
CA TRP A 14 -1.14 1.67 -12.79
C TRP A 14 -1.61 0.57 -11.85
N ASN A 15 -1.17 -0.67 -12.06
CA ASN A 15 -1.52 -1.80 -11.21
C ASN A 15 -0.98 -1.65 -9.78
N MET A 16 0.30 -1.28 -9.64
CA MET A 16 0.93 -1.05 -8.34
C MET A 16 0.22 0.07 -7.55
N SER A 17 -0.17 1.13 -8.25
CA SER A 17 -0.91 2.28 -7.71
C SER A 17 -2.31 1.86 -7.25
N SER A 18 -3.01 1.10 -8.08
CA SER A 18 -4.36 0.61 -7.82
C SER A 18 -4.39 -0.31 -6.60
N ILE A 19 -3.38 -1.17 -6.43
CA ILE A 19 -3.27 -2.02 -5.24
C ILE A 19 -3.12 -1.16 -3.97
N LEU A 20 -2.23 -0.15 -3.98
CA LEU A 20 -2.08 0.75 -2.84
C LEU A 20 -3.33 1.58 -2.55
N ALA A 21 -4.06 1.97 -3.60
CA ALA A 21 -5.30 2.73 -3.52
C ALA A 21 -6.44 1.91 -2.90
N LEU A 22 -6.63 0.68 -3.36
CA LEU A 22 -7.79 -0.12 -3.02
C LEU A 22 -7.61 -1.00 -1.79
N ASP A 23 -6.37 -1.39 -1.45
CA ASP A 23 -6.09 -2.30 -0.35
C ASP A 23 -5.41 -1.54 0.81
N PRO A 24 -6.13 -1.25 1.91
CA PRO A 24 -5.53 -0.61 3.08
C PRO A 24 -4.55 -1.51 3.82
N CYS A 25 -4.49 -2.81 3.52
CA CYS A 25 -3.51 -3.71 4.13
C CYS A 25 -2.12 -3.58 3.50
N ARG A 26 -1.91 -2.67 2.54
CA ARG A 26 -0.64 -2.51 1.79
C ARG A 26 0.07 -1.21 2.17
N ARG A 27 1.32 -1.33 2.64
CA ARG A 27 2.25 -0.20 2.89
C ARG A 27 3.06 0.17 1.65
N PHE A 28 3.39 -0.84 0.85
CA PHE A 28 4.07 -0.71 -0.43
C PHE A 28 3.70 -1.87 -1.35
N THR A 29 3.97 -1.74 -2.63
CA THR A 29 3.80 -2.78 -3.64
C THR A 29 5.13 -3.05 -4.34
N LEU A 30 5.35 -4.32 -4.65
CA LEU A 30 6.49 -4.80 -5.42
C LEU A 30 5.99 -5.20 -6.81
N GLY A 31 6.83 -4.97 -7.81
CA GLY A 31 6.52 -5.29 -9.19
C GLY A 31 7.80 -5.57 -9.98
N PHE A 32 7.70 -6.28 -11.08
CA PHE A 32 8.84 -6.47 -11.98
C PHE A 32 8.39 -6.41 -13.43
N THR A 33 9.31 -6.02 -14.31
CA THR A 33 9.14 -6.09 -15.75
C THR A 33 10.15 -7.07 -16.33
N ILE A 34 9.71 -7.85 -17.31
CA ILE A 34 10.58 -8.66 -18.17
C ILE A 34 10.42 -8.12 -19.59
N GLU A 35 11.47 -7.53 -20.12
CA GLU A 35 11.51 -6.98 -21.47
C GLU A 35 12.57 -7.72 -22.28
N ASP A 36 12.11 -8.64 -23.13
CA ASP A 36 12.99 -9.58 -23.84
C ASP A 36 13.83 -10.39 -22.84
N ARG A 37 15.14 -10.14 -22.74
CA ARG A 37 16.05 -10.78 -21.76
C ARG A 37 16.35 -9.96 -20.51
N TRP A 38 15.75 -8.77 -20.38
CA TRP A 38 16.04 -7.85 -19.28
C TRP A 38 14.99 -7.95 -18.17
N PHE A 39 15.44 -8.28 -16.96
CA PHE A 39 14.63 -8.25 -15.75
C PHE A 39 14.86 -6.94 -14.99
N ARG A 40 13.80 -6.32 -14.48
CA ARG A 40 13.88 -5.13 -13.62
C ARG A 40 12.85 -5.18 -12.50
N LEU A 41 13.30 -4.91 -11.27
CA LEU A 41 12.47 -4.81 -10.07
C LEU A 41 12.01 -3.37 -9.81
N TRP A 42 10.82 -3.22 -9.24
CA TRP A 42 10.19 -1.96 -8.87
C TRP A 42 9.58 -2.07 -7.47
N ILE A 43 9.64 -0.98 -6.72
CA ILE A 43 8.93 -0.81 -5.45
C ILE A 43 8.21 0.54 -5.47
N LEU A 44 6.93 0.52 -5.13
CA LEU A 44 6.11 1.72 -4.98
C LEU A 44 5.59 1.77 -3.55
N ASN A 45 5.79 2.89 -2.88
CA ASN A 45 5.04 3.28 -1.70
C ASN A 45 4.41 4.66 -1.96
N ARG A 46 3.62 5.18 -1.00
CA ARG A 46 2.89 6.45 -1.18
C ARG A 46 3.80 7.69 -1.31
N GLY A 47 5.06 7.60 -0.91
CA GLY A 47 6.03 8.69 -1.03
C GLY A 47 7.04 8.54 -2.17
N THR A 48 7.22 7.33 -2.71
CA THR A 48 8.36 7.04 -3.59
C THR A 48 8.09 5.85 -4.51
N LEU A 49 8.50 6.01 -5.77
CA LEU A 49 8.66 4.93 -6.75
C LEU A 49 10.15 4.72 -7.01
N LEU A 50 10.67 3.54 -6.67
CA LEU A 50 12.05 3.16 -6.98
C LEU A 50 12.07 2.03 -7.99
N ARG A 51 13.11 2.03 -8.83
CA ARG A 51 13.40 0.95 -9.77
C ARG A 51 14.83 0.48 -9.59
N ALA A 52 15.05 -0.82 -9.64
CA ALA A 52 16.37 -1.40 -9.67
C ALA A 52 17.04 -1.21 -11.03
N GLN A 53 18.36 -1.36 -11.08
CA GLN A 53 19.07 -1.55 -12.34
C GLN A 53 18.56 -2.82 -13.02
N ALA A 54 18.35 -2.76 -14.34
CA ALA A 54 17.99 -3.96 -15.09
C ALA A 54 19.20 -4.88 -15.24
N PHE A 55 18.97 -6.18 -15.23
CA PHE A 55 19.99 -7.18 -15.53
C PHE A 55 19.49 -8.19 -16.55
N ASP A 56 20.43 -8.78 -17.26
CA ASP A 56 20.18 -9.82 -18.24
C ASP A 56 20.00 -11.16 -17.54
N PHE A 57 18.77 -11.66 -17.48
CA PHE A 57 18.48 -12.88 -16.70
C PHE A 57 18.95 -14.16 -17.39
N ILE A 58 19.30 -14.09 -18.69
CA ILE A 58 19.87 -15.22 -19.42
C ILE A 58 21.36 -15.35 -19.10
N GLU A 59 22.09 -14.24 -18.92
CA GLU A 59 23.50 -14.30 -18.47
C GLU A 59 23.62 -14.50 -16.95
N ASP A 60 22.77 -13.83 -16.16
CA ASP A 60 22.77 -13.89 -14.70
C ASP A 60 21.51 -14.57 -14.16
N GLN A 61 21.44 -15.90 -14.37
CA GLN A 61 20.30 -16.68 -13.88
C GLN A 61 20.27 -16.75 -12.35
N ARG A 62 21.44 -16.64 -11.70
CA ARG A 62 21.56 -16.68 -10.24
C ARG A 62 20.82 -15.51 -9.60
N SER A 63 20.96 -14.30 -10.12
CA SER A 63 20.22 -13.14 -9.61
C SER A 63 18.71 -13.31 -9.77
N LEU A 64 18.24 -13.83 -10.91
CA LEU A 64 16.81 -14.10 -11.11
C LEU A 64 16.28 -15.10 -10.07
N VAL A 65 16.95 -16.25 -9.90
CA VAL A 65 16.56 -17.26 -8.91
C VAL A 65 16.56 -16.67 -7.50
N THR A 66 17.56 -15.85 -7.17
CA THR A 66 17.67 -15.19 -5.87
C THR A 66 16.48 -14.26 -5.61
N VAL A 67 16.08 -13.45 -6.60
CA VAL A 67 14.91 -12.55 -6.49
C VAL A 67 13.63 -13.34 -6.29
N LEU A 68 13.41 -14.39 -7.09
CA LEU A 68 12.19 -15.21 -7.00
C LEU A 68 12.11 -15.94 -5.65
N LEU A 69 13.21 -16.51 -5.17
CA LEU A 69 13.28 -17.12 -3.84
C LEU A 69 13.07 -16.09 -2.73
N SER A 70 13.61 -14.88 -2.90
CA SER A 70 13.40 -13.79 -1.95
C SER A 70 11.91 -13.46 -1.82
N PHE A 71 11.15 -13.43 -2.92
CA PHE A 71 9.70 -13.25 -2.86
C PHE A 71 8.97 -14.43 -2.23
N ALA A 72 9.33 -15.65 -2.59
CA ALA A 72 8.67 -16.86 -2.11
C ALA A 72 8.87 -17.09 -0.60
N LEU A 73 10.03 -16.66 -0.06
CA LEU A 73 10.43 -16.90 1.33
C LEU A 73 10.31 -15.67 2.23
N SER A 74 9.94 -14.50 1.68
CA SER A 74 9.77 -13.28 2.48
C SER A 74 8.55 -13.35 3.38
N SER A 75 8.63 -12.70 4.54
CA SER A 75 7.48 -12.45 5.40
C SER A 75 6.44 -11.58 4.67
N ALA A 76 5.19 -11.64 5.15
CA ALA A 76 4.14 -10.77 4.63
C ALA A 76 4.52 -9.28 4.73
N GLU A 77 5.15 -8.89 5.85
CA GLU A 77 5.62 -7.52 6.08
C GLU A 77 6.66 -7.07 5.04
N ASN A 78 7.63 -7.94 4.71
CA ASN A 78 8.64 -7.69 3.69
C ASN A 78 8.06 -7.69 2.26
N MET A 79 6.89 -8.30 2.08
CA MET A 79 6.10 -8.24 0.84
C MET A 79 5.13 -7.05 0.80
N GLY A 80 5.20 -6.15 1.77
CA GLY A 80 4.45 -4.90 1.80
C GLY A 80 3.11 -4.95 2.51
N TRP A 81 2.79 -6.05 3.18
CA TRP A 81 1.60 -6.11 4.04
C TRP A 81 1.82 -5.32 5.33
N ASP A 82 0.76 -4.66 5.80
CA ASP A 82 0.72 -3.99 7.09
C ASP A 82 0.35 -5.01 8.18
N PRO A 83 1.19 -5.21 9.21
CA PRO A 83 0.86 -6.14 10.29
C PRO A 83 -0.27 -5.65 11.19
N THR A 84 -0.61 -4.36 11.14
CA THR A 84 -1.64 -3.72 11.98
C THR A 84 -3.01 -3.66 11.32
N ILE A 85 -3.11 -3.91 10.00
CA ILE A 85 -4.37 -3.88 9.25
C ILE A 85 -4.56 -5.22 8.54
N THR A 86 -5.60 -5.96 8.93
CA THR A 86 -5.89 -7.27 8.34
C THR A 86 -7.30 -7.31 7.78
N PHE A 87 -7.45 -7.89 6.59
CA PHE A 87 -8.77 -8.21 6.04
C PHE A 87 -9.49 -9.21 6.95
N SER A 88 -10.75 -8.93 7.24
CA SER A 88 -11.60 -9.76 8.10
C SER A 88 -12.57 -10.59 7.27
N HIS A 89 -13.53 -9.96 6.61
CA HIS A 89 -14.51 -10.59 5.71
C HIS A 89 -15.24 -9.54 4.88
N LEU A 90 -16.07 -10.01 3.95
CA LEU A 90 -17.07 -9.20 3.27
C LEU A 90 -18.33 -9.18 4.13
N ASP A 91 -18.93 -8.01 4.31
CA ASP A 91 -20.26 -7.92 4.93
C ASP A 91 -21.37 -8.29 3.95
N PHE A 92 -22.63 -8.17 4.39
CA PHE A 92 -23.81 -8.53 3.58
C PHE A 92 -23.94 -7.69 2.31
N ASP A 93 -23.41 -6.47 2.29
CA ASP A 93 -23.41 -5.57 1.14
C ASP A 93 -22.15 -5.74 0.28
N ASN A 94 -21.35 -6.78 0.56
CA ASN A 94 -20.08 -7.08 -0.10
C ASN A 94 -18.99 -6.02 0.13
N TRP A 95 -19.07 -5.27 1.23
CA TRP A 95 -18.04 -4.33 1.64
C TRP A 95 -16.95 -5.04 2.44
N ARG A 96 -15.69 -4.70 2.14
CA ARG A 96 -14.54 -5.25 2.85
C ARG A 96 -14.47 -4.66 4.26
N GLN A 97 -14.48 -5.54 5.26
CA GLN A 97 -14.21 -5.17 6.65
C GLN A 97 -12.79 -5.57 7.05
N TYR A 98 -12.17 -4.75 7.87
CA TYR A 98 -10.80 -4.89 8.35
C TYR A 98 -10.76 -4.88 9.87
N ASN A 99 -9.79 -5.59 10.44
CA ASN A 99 -9.37 -5.45 11.82
C ASN A 99 -8.11 -4.57 11.85
N ILE A 100 -8.13 -3.51 12.65
CA ILE A 100 -7.07 -2.52 12.77
C ILE A 100 -6.57 -2.52 14.21
N ILE A 101 -5.25 -2.65 14.39
CA ILE A 101 -4.59 -2.62 15.69
C ILE A 101 -4.07 -1.20 15.94
N VAL A 102 -4.56 -0.55 16.99
CA VAL A 102 -4.09 0.76 17.44
C VAL A 102 -3.82 0.67 18.94
N ASN A 103 -2.57 0.94 19.36
CA ASN A 103 -2.14 0.84 20.76
C ASN A 103 -2.58 -0.47 21.42
N GLU A 104 -2.25 -1.60 20.76
CA GLU A 104 -2.56 -2.98 21.20
C GLU A 104 -4.07 -3.32 21.28
N ARG A 105 -4.95 -2.43 20.83
CA ARG A 105 -6.40 -2.66 20.79
C ARG A 105 -6.86 -2.92 19.37
N VAL A 106 -7.77 -3.89 19.23
CA VAL A 106 -8.37 -4.24 17.95
C VAL A 106 -9.66 -3.45 17.73
N TYR A 107 -9.76 -2.84 16.56
CA TYR A 107 -10.93 -2.12 16.07
C TYR A 107 -11.39 -2.73 14.76
N LYS A 108 -12.68 -3.06 14.67
CA LYS A 108 -13.28 -3.59 13.44
C LYS A 108 -13.93 -2.46 12.65
N THR A 109 -13.66 -2.35 11.36
CA THR A 109 -14.33 -1.36 10.51
C THR A 109 -15.79 -1.70 10.32
N VAL A 110 -16.66 -0.70 10.44
CA VAL A 110 -18.12 -0.82 10.26
C VAL A 110 -18.54 -0.23 8.92
N THR A 111 -18.03 0.96 8.58
CA THR A 111 -18.29 1.61 7.29
C THR A 111 -17.19 2.61 6.98
N THR A 112 -16.97 2.88 5.69
CA THR A 112 -16.05 3.91 5.21
C THR A 112 -16.77 5.26 5.24
N LEU A 113 -16.24 6.20 6.02
CA LEU A 113 -16.74 7.57 6.10
C LEU A 113 -16.14 8.45 5.00
N SER A 114 -14.89 8.18 4.62
CA SER A 114 -14.18 8.91 3.58
C SER A 114 -13.04 8.06 3.04
N ASP A 115 -12.86 8.04 1.71
CA ASP A 115 -11.72 7.41 1.05
C ASP A 115 -11.24 8.30 -0.09
N TYR A 116 -10.17 9.05 0.17
CA TYR A 116 -9.48 9.89 -0.82
C TYR A 116 -8.23 9.20 -1.38
N SER A 117 -8.09 7.89 -1.18
CA SER A 117 -6.88 7.14 -1.50
C SER A 117 -6.70 6.83 -3.00
N ALA A 118 -7.70 7.19 -3.82
CA ALA A 118 -7.90 6.68 -5.19
C ALA A 118 -7.29 7.53 -6.32
N ASP A 119 -6.95 8.80 -6.10
CA ASP A 119 -6.71 9.71 -7.24
C ASP A 119 -5.24 9.88 -7.65
N ASN A 120 -4.26 9.49 -6.81
CA ASN A 120 -2.84 9.61 -7.13
C ASN A 120 -1.98 8.52 -6.45
N PRO A 121 -1.12 7.79 -7.19
CA PRO A 121 -0.14 6.87 -6.58
C PRO A 121 0.78 7.51 -5.57
N LEU A 122 1.12 8.79 -5.81
CA LEU A 122 2.10 9.53 -5.04
C LEU A 122 1.39 10.68 -4.31
N GLY A 123 1.73 10.84 -3.04
CA GLY A 123 1.24 11.92 -2.21
C GLY A 123 0.17 11.49 -1.22
N ARG A 124 -0.68 12.45 -0.87
CA ARG A 124 -1.59 12.34 0.27
C ARG A 124 -2.68 11.33 -0.01
N ALA A 125 -2.84 10.42 0.92
CA ALA A 125 -3.94 9.48 0.96
C ALA A 125 -4.56 9.54 2.35
N THR A 126 -5.88 9.53 2.40
CA THR A 126 -6.61 9.50 3.66
C THR A 126 -7.78 8.55 3.54
N ARG A 127 -7.89 7.65 4.51
CA ARG A 127 -9.04 6.79 4.69
C ARG A 127 -9.58 6.99 6.09
N VAL A 128 -10.89 7.14 6.20
CA VAL A 128 -11.58 7.36 7.45
C VAL A 128 -12.66 6.30 7.57
N TRP A 129 -12.61 5.55 8.67
CA TRP A 129 -13.61 4.52 8.96
C TRP A 129 -14.32 4.82 10.27
N LYS A 130 -15.61 4.52 10.29
CA LYS A 130 -16.31 4.23 11.54
C LYS A 130 -15.88 2.85 11.98
N VAL A 131 -15.47 2.71 13.23
CA VAL A 131 -15.00 1.45 13.79
C VAL A 131 -15.73 1.08 15.08
N GLN A 132 -15.65 -0.19 15.45
CA GLN A 132 -16.15 -0.72 16.71
C GLN A 132 -15.02 -1.45 17.45
N GLY A 133 -14.81 -1.10 18.72
CA GLY A 133 -13.89 -1.79 19.62
C GLY A 133 -14.50 -3.03 20.27
N ALA A 134 -13.69 -3.82 20.97
CA ALA A 134 -14.12 -5.07 21.59
C ALA A 134 -15.27 -4.93 22.60
N GLN A 135 -15.42 -3.79 23.25
CA GLN A 135 -16.49 -3.52 24.22
C GLN A 135 -17.76 -2.94 23.57
N GLY A 136 -17.84 -2.94 22.24
CA GLY A 136 -18.97 -2.39 21.48
C GLY A 136 -18.94 -0.87 21.34
N ASN A 137 -17.96 -0.20 21.94
CA ASN A 137 -17.73 1.23 21.78
C ASN A 137 -17.42 1.57 20.31
N THR A 138 -18.04 2.63 19.80
CA THR A 138 -17.78 3.11 18.44
C THR A 138 -16.76 4.24 18.45
N GLY A 139 -16.02 4.37 17.35
CA GLY A 139 -15.02 5.40 17.16
C GLY A 139 -14.80 5.71 15.69
N VAL A 140 -13.91 6.66 15.43
CA VAL A 140 -13.44 7.00 14.08
C VAL A 140 -11.95 6.75 14.04
N LEU A 141 -11.49 5.93 13.08
CA LEU A 141 -10.08 5.78 12.77
C LEU A 141 -9.78 6.47 11.44
N LYS A 142 -8.66 7.19 11.43
CA LYS A 142 -8.15 7.90 10.27
C LYS A 142 -6.76 7.35 9.93
N ASP A 143 -6.67 6.60 8.84
CA ASP A 143 -5.41 6.24 8.21
C ASP A 143 -4.97 7.40 7.33
N LEU A 144 -3.79 7.94 7.63
CA LEU A 144 -3.33 9.20 7.10
C LEU A 144 -1.87 9.08 6.64
N TRP A 145 -1.66 9.40 5.37
CA TRP A 145 -0.33 9.55 4.79
C TRP A 145 -0.01 11.04 4.60
N LEU A 146 0.86 11.56 5.46
CA LEU A 146 1.37 12.93 5.39
C LEU A 146 2.81 12.95 4.87
N GLU A 147 3.16 14.08 4.27
CA GLU A 147 4.56 14.44 4.03
C GLU A 147 5.27 14.60 5.38
N HIS A 148 6.54 14.23 5.44
CA HIS A 148 7.32 14.18 6.68
C HIS A 148 7.42 15.54 7.40
N ASP A 149 7.37 16.64 6.65
CA ASP A 149 7.48 18.02 7.12
C ASP A 149 6.12 18.65 7.45
N ARG A 150 5.01 17.92 7.32
CA ARG A 150 3.67 18.45 7.55
C ARG A 150 3.14 18.12 8.95
N LEU A 151 2.64 19.15 9.63
CA LEU A 151 1.93 18.98 10.91
C LEU A 151 0.69 18.11 10.76
N GLU A 152 0.46 17.29 11.76
CA GLU A 152 -0.79 16.54 11.87
C GLU A 152 -1.97 17.48 12.14
N GLU A 153 -3.16 17.07 11.71
CA GLU A 153 -4.37 17.89 11.84
C GLU A 153 -4.65 18.31 13.28
N HIS A 154 -4.41 17.41 14.26
CA HIS A 154 -4.61 17.72 15.68
C HIS A 154 -3.67 18.84 16.17
N GLN A 155 -2.45 18.91 15.63
CA GLN A 155 -1.47 19.95 15.95
C GLN A 155 -1.86 21.27 15.30
N ILE A 156 -2.38 21.23 14.06
CA ILE A 156 -2.90 22.40 13.36
C ILE A 156 -4.07 23.02 14.15
N TYR A 157 -5.04 22.21 14.58
CA TYR A 157 -6.17 22.72 15.38
C TYR A 157 -5.73 23.32 16.71
N ALA A 158 -4.79 22.69 17.40
CA ALA A 158 -4.24 23.22 18.65
C ALA A 158 -3.55 24.59 18.47
N ASN A 159 -2.99 24.85 17.27
CA ASN A 159 -2.39 26.13 16.94
C ASN A 159 -3.40 27.21 16.54
N ILE A 160 -4.59 26.83 16.03
CA ILE A 160 -5.64 27.76 15.58
C ILE A 160 -6.57 28.15 16.73
N ILE A 161 -6.91 27.22 17.64
CA ILE A 161 -7.89 27.43 18.72
C ILE A 161 -7.23 28.12 19.95
N LYS A 162 -6.28 29.03 19.71
CA LYS A 162 -5.71 29.90 20.76
C LYS A 162 -6.57 31.13 20.99
#